data_AF-A0A8I0ETN6-F1
#
_entry.id   AF-A0A8I0ETN6-F1
#
_cell.length_a   1.000
_cell.length_b   1.000
_cell.length_c   1.000
_cell.angle_alpha   90.00
_cell.angle_beta   90.00
_cell.angle_gamma   90.00
#
_symmetry.space_group_name_H-M   'P 1'
#
loop_
_entity.id
_entity.type
_entity.pdbx_description
1 polymer ?
#
loop_
_entity_poly.entity_id
_entity_poly.type
_entity_poly.pdbx_seq_one_letter_code
_entity_poly.pdbx_strand_id
1 'polypeptide(L)'
;MSVHGGGRSLASPAFPDDDGSTDPTLDLTDDTTVLATLGAARVFVPVVAVLGEQATDGSDKNSDMAAVLMTGADGRTALLAFSSIETMTRWNPNSRPVPVYGRDAARAAISEGASALLLDLAQPSFSVVETEDLEHLAAEHVLVRTPAGTAWVEPAQS
;
A
#
# COMPACT_ATOMS: atom_id res chain seq x y z
N MET A 1 -32.12 -18.34 -30.61
CA MET A 1 -32.50 -17.40 -29.53
C MET A 1 -31.48 -17.60 -28.42
N SER A 2 -30.53 -16.67 -28.28
CA SER A 2 -29.42 -16.76 -27.34
C SER A 2 -29.80 -16.19 -25.98
N VAL A 3 -29.34 -16.81 -24.89
CA VAL A 3 -29.08 -16.12 -23.62
C VAL A 3 -27.71 -16.56 -23.10
N HIS A 4 -26.74 -15.65 -23.15
CA HIS A 4 -25.45 -15.79 -22.48
C HIS A 4 -25.58 -15.11 -21.11
N GLY A 5 -25.72 -15.90 -20.05
CA GLY A 5 -25.59 -15.41 -18.68
C GLY A 5 -24.12 -15.30 -18.33
N GLY A 6 -23.47 -14.19 -18.70
CA GLY A 6 -22.12 -13.85 -18.25
C GLY A 6 -22.12 -13.56 -16.75
N GLY A 7 -22.01 -14.60 -15.93
CA GLY A 7 -21.79 -14.46 -14.50
C GLY A 7 -20.47 -13.74 -14.28
N ARG A 8 -20.51 -12.51 -13.76
CA ARG A 8 -19.34 -11.83 -13.23
C ARG A 8 -18.83 -12.68 -12.07
N SER A 9 -17.77 -13.42 -12.30
CA SER A 9 -17.05 -14.13 -11.25
C SER A 9 -16.72 -13.11 -10.17
N LEU A 10 -17.26 -13.31 -8.97
CA LEU A 10 -16.82 -12.55 -7.81
C LEU A 10 -15.35 -12.93 -7.63
N ALA A 11 -14.45 -11.97 -7.81
CA ALA A 11 -13.04 -12.20 -7.54
C ALA A 11 -12.92 -12.69 -6.09
N SER A 12 -12.23 -13.81 -5.89
CA SER A 12 -11.96 -14.30 -4.54
C SER A 12 -11.20 -13.22 -3.74
N PRO A 13 -11.46 -13.06 -2.43
CA PRO A 13 -10.65 -12.18 -1.59
C PRO A 13 -9.18 -12.55 -1.74
N ALA A 14 -8.31 -11.55 -1.94
CA ALA A 14 -6.87 -11.79 -2.13
C ALA A 14 -6.19 -12.38 -0.87
N PHE A 15 -6.79 -12.19 0.30
CA PHE A 15 -6.26 -12.62 1.60
C PHE A 15 -7.36 -13.22 2.49
N PRO A 16 -7.86 -14.43 2.19
CA PRO A 16 -9.00 -15.02 2.90
C PRO A 16 -8.68 -15.44 4.35
N ASP A 17 -7.41 -15.70 4.65
CA ASP A 17 -6.92 -16.15 5.97
C ASP A 17 -6.08 -15.07 6.69
N ASP A 18 -6.23 -13.80 6.30
CA ASP A 18 -5.49 -12.68 6.89
C ASP A 18 -5.94 -12.42 8.32
N ASP A 19 -5.05 -12.65 9.29
CA ASP A 19 -5.28 -12.41 10.71
C ASP A 19 -4.90 -11.00 11.16
N GLY A 20 -4.41 -10.16 10.24
CA GLY A 20 -4.02 -8.78 10.52
C GLY A 20 -2.59 -8.63 11.07
N SER A 21 -1.87 -9.73 11.31
CA SER A 21 -0.49 -9.68 11.78
C SER A 21 0.49 -9.33 10.65
N THR A 22 1.74 -9.01 11.01
CA THR A 22 2.79 -8.78 10.02
C THR A 22 2.98 -10.01 9.15
N ASP A 23 2.94 -9.80 7.83
CA ASP A 23 3.19 -10.86 6.87
C ASP A 23 4.56 -11.49 7.17
N PRO A 24 4.66 -12.81 7.40
CA PRO A 24 5.92 -13.46 7.77
C PRO A 24 6.99 -13.37 6.67
N THR A 25 6.62 -13.02 5.45
CA THR A 25 7.55 -12.77 4.35
C THR A 25 8.15 -11.36 4.38
N LEU A 26 7.50 -10.41 5.06
CA LEU A 26 7.96 -9.04 5.22
C LEU A 26 8.99 -8.96 6.34
N ASP A 27 10.27 -8.93 5.96
CA ASP A 27 11.36 -8.83 6.91
C ASP A 27 11.76 -7.36 7.12
N LEU A 28 11.41 -6.85 8.31
CA LEU A 28 11.59 -5.47 8.74
C LEU A 28 12.94 -5.20 9.43
N THR A 29 13.93 -6.10 9.29
CA THR A 29 15.22 -5.97 9.98
C THR A 29 16.12 -4.87 9.44
N ASP A 30 16.03 -4.56 8.13
CA ASP A 30 16.77 -3.49 7.47
C ASP A 30 16.07 -3.00 6.19
N ASP A 31 16.38 -1.79 5.74
CA ASP A 31 15.71 -1.16 4.59
C ASP A 31 15.87 -1.94 3.28
N THR A 32 17.02 -2.59 3.06
CA THR A 32 17.24 -3.38 1.83
C THR A 32 16.38 -4.63 1.82
N THR A 33 16.22 -5.25 2.99
CA THR A 33 15.42 -6.45 3.15
C THR A 33 13.91 -6.14 3.12
N VAL A 34 13.50 -5.00 3.66
CA VAL A 34 12.14 -4.45 3.45
C VAL A 34 11.89 -4.29 1.96
N LEU A 35 12.79 -3.61 1.25
CA LEU A 35 12.62 -3.34 -0.18
C LEU A 35 12.51 -4.63 -1.01
N ALA A 36 13.32 -5.64 -0.69
CA ALA A 36 13.30 -6.92 -1.39
C ALA A 36 12.01 -7.74 -1.20
N THR A 37 11.33 -7.58 -0.06
CA THR A 37 10.19 -8.43 0.34
C THR A 37 8.84 -7.73 0.20
N LEU A 38 8.82 -6.39 0.28
CA LEU A 38 7.61 -5.58 0.35
C LEU A 38 6.65 -5.80 -0.83
N GLY A 39 7.17 -5.94 -2.06
CA GLY A 39 6.32 -6.07 -3.25
C GLY A 39 5.40 -7.31 -3.22
N ALA A 40 5.85 -8.39 -2.59
CA ALA A 40 5.10 -9.65 -2.47
C ALA A 40 4.31 -9.75 -1.16
N ALA A 41 4.75 -9.05 -0.12
CA ALA A 41 4.08 -9.03 1.18
C ALA A 41 2.72 -8.33 1.11
N ARG A 42 1.79 -8.77 1.95
CA ARG A 42 0.59 -7.99 2.26
C ARG A 42 0.97 -6.80 3.16
N VAL A 43 0.42 -5.64 2.84
CA VAL A 43 0.40 -4.42 3.68
C VAL A 43 -1.03 -3.92 3.89
N PHE A 44 -1.24 -3.04 4.87
CA PHE A 44 -2.52 -2.38 5.09
C PHE A 44 -2.43 -0.91 4.72
N VAL A 45 -3.23 -0.46 3.76
CA VAL A 45 -3.44 0.96 3.50
C VAL A 45 -4.58 1.44 4.41
N PRO A 46 -4.36 2.47 5.25
CA PRO A 46 -5.41 3.02 6.09
C PRO A 46 -6.37 3.86 5.23
N VAL A 47 -7.67 3.61 5.41
CA VAL A 47 -8.72 4.45 4.82
C VAL A 47 -9.46 5.17 5.93
N VAL A 48 -9.59 6.48 5.82
CA VAL A 48 -10.26 7.34 6.81
C VAL A 48 -11.42 8.09 6.19
N ALA A 49 -12.40 8.45 7.01
CA ALA A 49 -13.49 9.31 6.57
C ALA A 49 -12.96 10.73 6.36
N VAL A 50 -13.18 11.27 5.17
CA VAL A 50 -12.94 12.66 4.82
C VAL A 50 -14.28 13.38 4.83
N LEU A 51 -14.35 14.49 5.56
CA LEU A 51 -15.51 15.38 5.50
C LEU A 51 -15.50 16.05 4.12
N GLY A 52 -16.49 15.73 3.29
CA GLY A 52 -16.69 16.44 2.03
C GLY A 52 -16.93 17.93 2.27
N GLU A 53 -16.51 18.77 1.31
CA GLU A 53 -16.81 20.21 1.33
C GLU A 53 -18.33 20.41 1.45
N GLN A 54 -18.75 21.30 2.37
CA GLN A 54 -20.17 21.59 2.57
C GLN A 54 -20.77 22.11 1.26
N ALA A 55 -21.72 21.37 0.69
CA ALA A 55 -22.60 21.92 -0.34
C ALA A 55 -23.41 23.07 0.28
N THR A 56 -23.44 24.21 -0.40
CA THR A 56 -24.06 25.47 0.07
C THR A 56 -25.59 25.41 0.12
N ASP A 57 -26.19 24.26 -0.18
CA ASP A 57 -27.62 24.05 -0.36
C ASP A 57 -28.30 23.20 0.73
N GLY A 58 -27.58 22.84 1.80
CA GLY A 58 -28.16 22.11 2.93
C GLY A 58 -28.42 20.63 2.66
N SER A 59 -27.72 20.04 1.68
CA SER A 59 -27.73 18.60 1.44
C SER A 59 -26.90 17.82 2.47
N ASP A 60 -27.30 16.57 2.71
CA ASP A 60 -26.72 15.65 3.69
C ASP A 60 -25.19 15.52 3.56
N LYS A 61 -24.52 15.45 4.71
CA LYS A 61 -23.06 15.23 4.81
C LYS A 61 -22.72 13.86 4.22
N ASN A 62 -22.25 13.82 2.98
CA ASN A 62 -21.64 12.62 2.42
C ASN A 62 -20.20 12.51 2.95
N SER A 63 -19.93 11.51 3.79
CA SER A 63 -18.57 11.18 4.21
C SER A 63 -17.91 10.31 3.15
N ASP A 64 -16.89 10.85 2.49
CA ASP A 64 -16.07 10.06 1.56
C ASP A 64 -15.00 9.28 2.32
N MET A 65 -14.52 8.17 1.79
CA MET A 65 -13.48 7.34 2.41
C MET A 65 -12.24 7.39 1.52
N ALA A 66 -11.13 7.91 2.05
CA ALA A 66 -9.90 8.08 1.27
C ALA A 66 -8.71 7.37 1.92
N ALA A 67 -7.82 6.85 1.07
CA ALA A 67 -6.49 6.45 1.49
C ALA A 67 -5.70 7.67 2.00
N VAL A 68 -4.80 7.46 2.95
CA VAL A 68 -4.09 8.55 3.61
C VAL A 68 -2.79 8.85 2.87
N LEU A 69 -2.67 10.08 2.37
CA LEU A 69 -1.43 10.65 1.88
C LEU A 69 -0.77 11.51 2.95
N MET A 70 0.54 11.36 3.12
CA MET A 70 1.36 12.14 4.03
C MET A 70 2.22 13.12 3.26
N THR A 71 2.19 14.40 3.61
CA THR A 71 3.03 15.42 2.99
C THR A 71 4.30 15.61 3.82
N GLY A 72 5.45 15.36 3.21
CA GLY A 72 6.77 15.64 3.79
C GLY A 72 7.04 17.14 3.90
N ALA A 73 8.07 17.51 4.67
CA ALA A 73 8.48 18.91 4.81
C ALA A 73 8.99 19.52 3.49
N ASP A 74 9.38 18.68 2.53
CA ASP A 74 9.78 19.03 1.18
C ASP A 74 8.59 19.18 0.21
N GLY A 75 7.36 18.97 0.69
CA GLY A 75 6.12 19.08 -0.08
C GLY A 75 5.79 17.84 -0.91
N ARG A 76 6.67 16.83 -0.98
CA ARG A 76 6.35 15.56 -1.65
C ARG A 76 5.36 14.76 -0.80
N THR A 77 4.53 13.97 -1.46
CA THR A 77 3.56 13.11 -0.79
C THR A 77 4.01 11.66 -0.77
N ALA A 78 3.65 10.94 0.29
CA ALA A 78 3.83 9.51 0.45
C ALA A 78 2.49 8.85 0.77
N LEU A 79 2.18 7.73 0.14
CA LEU A 79 1.05 6.89 0.57
C LEU A 79 1.42 6.21 1.89
N LEU A 80 0.54 6.29 2.88
CA LEU A 80 0.75 5.63 4.16
C LEU A 80 0.36 4.14 4.07
N ALA A 81 1.19 3.26 4.61
CA ALA A 81 0.94 1.83 4.72
C ALA A 81 1.48 1.26 6.04
N PHE A 82 0.97 0.09 6.42
CA PHE A 82 1.34 -0.59 7.66
C PHE A 82 1.60 -2.07 7.45
N SER A 83 2.58 -2.60 8.16
CA SER A 83 2.85 -4.03 8.16
C SER A 83 1.80 -4.81 8.93
N SER A 84 1.07 -4.23 9.88
CA SER A 84 0.02 -4.94 10.64
C SER A 84 -1.16 -4.03 11.01
N ILE A 85 -2.30 -4.61 11.34
CA ILE A 85 -3.44 -3.88 11.90
C ILE A 85 -3.07 -3.26 13.26
N GLU A 86 -2.22 -3.93 14.04
CA GLU A 86 -1.77 -3.41 15.33
C GLU A 86 -1.00 -2.09 15.18
N THR A 87 -0.01 -2.05 14.27
CA THR A 87 0.79 -0.82 14.03
C THR A 87 -0.09 0.30 13.47
N MET A 88 -1.01 0.00 12.54
CA MET A 88 -1.99 0.95 12.02
C MET A 88 -2.92 1.50 13.12
N THR A 89 -3.40 0.64 14.01
CA THR A 89 -4.32 1.03 15.11
C THR A 89 -3.62 1.93 16.11
N ARG A 90 -2.33 1.70 16.41
CA ARG A 90 -1.53 2.60 17.25
C ARG A 90 -1.40 3.99 16.63
N TRP A 91 -1.27 4.09 15.30
CA TRP A 91 -1.24 5.37 14.58
C TRP A 91 -2.61 6.06 14.60
N ASN A 92 -3.69 5.37 14.21
CA ASN A 92 -5.05 5.91 14.24
C ASN A 92 -6.10 4.79 14.42
N PRO A 93 -6.74 4.68 15.60
CA PRO A 93 -7.71 3.62 15.87
C PRO A 93 -9.02 3.76 15.09
N ASN A 94 -9.28 4.91 14.44
CA ASN A 94 -10.47 5.12 13.62
C ASN A 94 -10.26 4.79 12.13
N SER A 95 -9.04 4.43 11.73
CA SER A 95 -8.74 4.04 10.35
C SER A 95 -9.29 2.64 10.05
N ARG A 96 -9.73 2.42 8.81
CA ARG A 96 -10.18 1.12 8.31
C ARG A 96 -9.03 0.46 7.54
N PRO A 97 -8.65 -0.79 7.86
CA PRO A 97 -7.57 -1.47 7.15
C PRO A 97 -8.06 -1.96 5.79
N VAL A 98 -7.29 -1.68 4.74
CA VAL A 98 -7.46 -2.29 3.42
C VAL A 98 -6.21 -3.13 3.10
N PRO A 99 -6.31 -4.46 3.13
CA PRO A 99 -5.19 -5.33 2.79
C PRO A 99 -4.94 -5.30 1.28
N VAL A 100 -3.69 -5.05 0.90
CA VAL A 100 -3.21 -5.07 -0.49
C VAL A 100 -1.81 -5.66 -0.54
N TYR A 101 -1.36 -6.12 -1.69
CA TYR A 101 0.07 -6.39 -1.87
C TYR A 101 0.85 -5.09 -1.90
N GLY A 102 2.09 -5.09 -1.40
CA GLY A 102 2.94 -3.88 -1.42
C GLY A 102 3.17 -3.31 -2.81
N ARG A 103 3.25 -4.16 -3.85
CA ARG A 103 3.28 -3.71 -5.25
C ARG A 103 2.02 -2.92 -5.68
N ASP A 104 0.86 -3.31 -5.17
CA ASP A 104 -0.41 -2.63 -5.48
C ASP A 104 -0.54 -1.34 -4.67
N ALA A 105 0.00 -1.30 -3.45
CA ALA A 105 0.17 -0.04 -2.71
C ALA A 105 1.11 0.92 -3.45
N ALA A 106 2.22 0.42 -4.02
CA ALA A 106 3.13 1.25 -4.82
C ALA A 106 2.43 1.81 -6.08
N ARG A 107 1.67 0.98 -6.80
CA ARG A 107 0.84 1.42 -7.93
C ARG A 107 -0.17 2.49 -7.52
N ALA A 108 -0.85 2.29 -6.38
CA ALA A 108 -1.79 3.26 -5.85
C ALA A 108 -1.10 4.58 -5.50
N ALA A 109 0.07 4.54 -4.86
CA ALA A 109 0.86 5.73 -4.57
C ALA A 109 1.17 6.52 -5.84
N ILE A 110 1.68 5.85 -6.87
CA ILE A 110 1.98 6.48 -8.17
C ILE A 110 0.72 7.07 -8.82
N SER A 111 -0.40 6.33 -8.79
CA SER A 111 -1.67 6.79 -9.36
C SER A 111 -2.22 8.03 -8.65
N GLU A 112 -1.99 8.16 -7.35
CA GLU A 112 -2.37 9.33 -6.53
C GLU A 112 -1.34 10.47 -6.62
N GLY A 113 -0.27 10.31 -7.41
CA GLY A 113 0.80 11.29 -7.56
C GLY A 113 1.77 11.36 -6.36
N ALA A 114 1.73 10.38 -5.46
CA ALA A 114 2.70 10.24 -4.39
C ALA A 114 4.04 9.73 -4.92
N SER A 115 5.12 10.25 -4.35
CA SER A 115 6.50 9.90 -4.71
C SER A 115 7.10 8.79 -3.83
N ALA A 116 6.35 8.33 -2.83
CA ALA A 116 6.82 7.33 -1.88
C ALA A 116 5.68 6.50 -1.27
N LEU A 117 6.07 5.36 -0.68
CA LEU A 117 5.30 4.63 0.32
C LEU A 117 5.98 4.81 1.68
N LEU A 118 5.22 5.19 2.70
CA LEU A 118 5.68 5.30 4.08
C LEU A 118 5.11 4.14 4.88
N LEU A 119 5.99 3.27 5.40
CA LEU A 119 5.62 2.04 6.09
C LEU A 119 5.81 2.17 7.61
N ASP A 120 4.76 1.81 8.36
CA ASP A 120 4.79 1.69 9.83
C ASP A 120 5.11 3.01 10.57
N LEU A 121 4.40 4.07 10.20
CA LEU A 121 4.39 5.31 10.99
C LEU A 121 3.99 5.03 12.46
N ALA A 122 4.48 5.83 13.39
CA ALA A 122 4.26 5.67 14.84
C ALA A 122 4.89 4.41 15.47
N GLN A 123 5.80 3.74 14.77
CA GLN A 123 6.79 2.83 15.37
C GLN A 123 8.09 3.60 15.72
N PRO A 124 8.99 3.04 16.56
CA PRO A 124 10.27 3.70 16.88
C PRO A 124 11.12 4.07 15.65
N SER A 125 10.96 3.31 14.57
CA SER A 125 11.50 3.58 13.24
C SER A 125 10.43 3.25 12.20
N PHE A 126 10.44 3.97 11.09
CA PHE A 126 9.59 3.72 9.92
C PHE A 126 10.47 3.61 8.67
N SER A 127 10.00 2.91 7.65
CA SER A 127 10.71 2.80 6.36
C SER A 127 10.01 3.63 5.31
N VAL A 128 10.79 4.17 4.37
CA VAL A 128 10.28 4.91 3.21
C VAL A 128 10.82 4.25 1.95
N VAL A 129 9.92 3.88 1.04
CA VAL A 129 10.29 3.44 -0.31
C VAL A 129 9.92 4.55 -1.27
N GLU A 130 10.91 5.17 -1.89
CA GLU A 130 10.72 6.38 -2.70
C GLU A 130 11.26 6.23 -4.12
N THR A 131 10.75 7.06 -5.03
CA THR A 131 11.32 7.26 -6.38
C THR A 131 11.43 5.96 -7.21
N GLU A 132 12.63 5.62 -7.68
CA GLU A 132 12.90 4.48 -8.56
C GLU A 132 12.54 3.15 -7.90
N ASP A 133 12.79 3.00 -6.60
CA ASP A 133 12.42 1.79 -5.87
C ASP A 133 10.90 1.59 -5.80
N LEU A 134 10.12 2.67 -5.71
CA LEU A 134 8.66 2.62 -5.76
C LEU A 134 8.16 2.15 -7.14
N GLU A 135 8.79 2.65 -8.21
CA GLU A 135 8.48 2.25 -9.59
C GLU A 135 8.81 0.77 -9.82
N HIS A 136 9.95 0.30 -9.32
CA HIS A 136 10.34 -1.10 -9.41
C HIS A 136 9.39 -2.04 -8.66
N LEU A 137 8.95 -1.66 -7.46
CA LEU A 137 7.91 -2.42 -6.75
C LEU A 137 6.60 -2.47 -7.54
N ALA A 138 6.16 -1.33 -8.10
CA ALA A 138 4.94 -1.26 -8.90
C ALA A 138 5.02 -2.10 -10.19
N ALA A 139 6.22 -2.22 -10.76
CA ALA A 139 6.52 -3.02 -11.93
C ALA A 139 6.76 -4.52 -11.62
N GLU A 140 6.68 -4.93 -10.35
CA GLU A 140 6.97 -6.30 -9.90
C GLU A 140 8.39 -6.77 -10.20
N HIS A 141 9.34 -5.84 -10.26
CA HIS A 141 10.75 -6.17 -10.36
C HIS A 141 11.23 -6.81 -9.07
N VAL A 142 12.25 -7.65 -9.17
CA VAL A 142 12.84 -8.35 -8.03
C VAL A 142 14.17 -7.72 -7.69
N LEU A 143 14.39 -7.39 -6.41
CA LEU A 143 15.68 -6.95 -5.94
C LEU A 143 16.58 -8.16 -5.71
N VAL A 144 17.68 -8.26 -6.45
CA VAL A 144 18.68 -9.32 -6.29
C VAL A 144 19.96 -8.78 -5.66
N ARG A 145 20.58 -9.57 -4.78
CA ARG A 145 21.90 -9.29 -4.24
C ARG A 145 22.97 -9.90 -5.14
N THR A 146 23.97 -9.10 -5.51
CA THR A 146 25.14 -9.49 -6.30
C THR A 146 26.42 -9.21 -5.50
N PRO A 147 27.59 -9.75 -5.92
CA PRO A 147 28.87 -9.37 -5.32
C PRO A 147 29.20 -7.87 -5.38
N ALA A 148 28.58 -7.12 -6.31
CA ALA A 148 28.80 -5.68 -6.50
C ALA A 148 27.78 -4.79 -5.78
N GLY A 149 26.74 -5.36 -5.16
CA GLY A 149 25.63 -4.63 -4.56
C GLY A 149 24.27 -5.20 -4.96
N THR A 150 23.21 -4.44 -4.74
CA THR A 150 21.85 -4.79 -5.17
C THR A 150 21.57 -4.34 -6.61
N ALA A 151 20.69 -5.07 -7.30
CA ALA A 151 20.19 -4.70 -8.61
C ALA A 151 18.73 -5.11 -8.76
N TRP A 152 17.95 -4.31 -9.50
CA TRP A 152 16.60 -4.67 -9.90
C TRP A 152 16.63 -5.53 -11.16
N VAL A 153 15.84 -6.60 -11.17
CA VAL A 153 15.66 -7.45 -12.35
C VAL A 153 14.18 -7.57 -12.70
N GLU A 154 13.89 -7.48 -13.99
CA GLU A 154 12.56 -7.80 -14.51
C GLU A 154 12.31 -9.31 -14.37
N PRO A 155 11.12 -9.72 -13.90
CA PRO A 155 10.75 -11.12 -13.93
C PRO A 155 10.70 -11.62 -15.38
N ALA A 156 11.20 -12.83 -15.63
CA ALA A 156 11.19 -13.41 -16.96
C ALA A 156 9.75 -13.51 -17.49
N GLN A 157 9.48 -12.84 -18.63
CA GLN A 157 8.19 -12.94 -19.31
C GLN A 157 7.98 -14.42 -19.72
N SER A 158 7.01 -15.08 -19.11
CA SER A 158 6.65 -16.47 -19.39
C SER A 158 5.64 -16.59 -20.51
#